data_AF-A0A971SDM0-F1
#
_entry.id   AF-A0A971SDM0-F1
#
_cell.length_a   1.000
_cell.length_b   1.000
_cell.length_c   1.000
_cell.angle_alpha   90.00
_cell.angle_beta   90.00
_cell.angle_gamma   90.00
#
_symmetry.space_group_name_H-M   'P 1'
#
loop_
_entity.id
_entity.type
_entity.pdbx_description
1 polymer ?
#
loop_
_entity_poly.entity_id
_entity_poly.type
_entity_poly.pdbx_seq_one_letter_code
_entity_poly.pdbx_strand_id
1 'polypeptide(L)'
;MGMKLIAALCLALGLAWIWGRFLRFIKLDQKIRIGIGMPLGEEAIKFSLALAFDYQPLLVYLLFGFGEGLLESFLLKKPEALKLILAGGLTHFGFGVFFLFPVPPVLSFGLAIILHFLWNNLLLKNKAI
;
A
#
# COMPACT_ATOMS: atom_id res chain seq x y z
N MET A 1 2.02 -3.62 22.93
CA MET A 1 1.42 -2.97 21.75
C MET A 1 2.44 -2.69 20.63
N GLY A 2 3.61 -2.09 20.94
CA GLY A 2 4.61 -1.73 19.91
C GLY A 2 5.19 -2.88 19.08
N MET A 3 5.54 -4.02 19.70
CA MET A 3 6.16 -5.14 18.96
C MET A 3 5.24 -5.77 17.89
N LYS A 4 3.94 -5.87 18.18
CA LYS A 4 2.95 -6.39 17.22
C LYS A 4 2.78 -5.47 16.01
N LEU A 5 2.83 -4.16 16.23
CA LEU A 5 2.72 -3.15 15.18
C LEU A 5 3.96 -3.16 14.26
N ILE A 6 5.15 -3.27 14.85
CA ILE A 6 6.40 -3.41 14.10
C ILE A 6 6.38 -4.70 13.28
N ALA A 7 5.95 -5.82 13.87
CA ALA A 7 5.82 -7.08 13.16
C ALA A 7 4.83 -6.98 12.00
N ALA A 8 3.65 -6.38 12.20
CA ALA A 8 2.66 -6.16 11.16
C ALA A 8 3.21 -5.30 10.02
N LEU A 9 3.95 -4.22 10.33
CA LEU A 9 4.57 -3.36 9.32
C LEU A 9 5.65 -4.10 8.51
N CYS A 10 6.58 -4.78 9.19
CA CYS A 10 7.63 -5.55 8.53
C CYS A 10 7.04 -6.66 7.64
N LEU A 11 6.01 -7.34 8.12
CA LEU A 11 5.29 -8.35 7.33
C LEU A 11 4.57 -7.71 6.14
N ALA A 12 3.90 -6.58 6.31
CA ALA A 12 3.17 -5.93 5.23
C ALA A 12 4.11 -5.53 4.08
N LEU A 13 5.23 -4.87 4.40
CA LEU A 13 6.23 -4.47 3.41
C LEU A 13 6.93 -5.69 2.78
N GLY A 14 7.27 -6.69 3.59
CA GLY A 14 7.89 -7.93 3.11
C GLY A 14 6.99 -8.71 2.15
N LEU A 15 5.72 -8.87 2.51
CA LEU A 15 4.72 -9.53 1.65
C LEU A 15 4.44 -8.73 0.38
N ALA A 16 4.35 -7.40 0.46
CA ALA A 16 4.18 -6.55 -0.72
C ALA A 16 5.38 -6.67 -1.69
N TRP A 17 6.60 -6.73 -1.14
CA TRP A 17 7.80 -6.98 -1.94
C TRP A 17 7.78 -8.36 -2.61
N ILE A 18 7.41 -9.42 -1.87
CA ILE A 18 7.25 -10.78 -2.41
C ILE A 18 6.18 -10.79 -3.50
N TRP A 19 5.06 -10.13 -3.28
CA TRP A 19 3.97 -10.01 -4.25
C TRP A 19 4.46 -9.33 -5.54
N GLY A 20 5.16 -8.21 -5.44
CA GLY A 20 5.74 -7.55 -6.61
C GLY A 20 6.80 -8.39 -7.33
N ARG A 21 7.51 -9.29 -6.62
CA ARG A 21 8.40 -10.30 -7.24
C ARG A 21 7.61 -11.39 -7.94
N PHE A 22 6.55 -11.90 -7.33
CA PHE A 22 5.66 -12.89 -7.92
C PHE A 22 5.03 -12.38 -9.22
N LEU A 23 4.48 -11.16 -9.22
CA LEU A 23 3.88 -10.58 -10.43
C LEU A 23 4.90 -10.41 -11.58
N ARG A 24 6.17 -10.15 -11.25
CA ARG A 24 7.27 -10.12 -12.24
C ARG A 24 7.61 -11.52 -12.74
N PHE A 25 7.62 -12.51 -11.85
CA PHE A 25 7.92 -13.90 -12.17
C PHE A 25 6.91 -14.48 -13.17
N ILE A 26 5.61 -14.19 -13.00
CA ILE A 26 4.56 -14.60 -13.94
C ILE A 26 4.52 -13.76 -15.23
N LYS A 27 5.51 -12.88 -15.44
CA LYS A 27 5.70 -12.08 -16.67
C LYS A 27 4.49 -11.24 -17.08
N LEU A 28 3.74 -10.70 -16.11
CA LEU A 28 2.68 -9.75 -16.42
C LEU A 28 3.25 -8.47 -17.05
N ASP A 29 2.55 -7.97 -18.06
CA ASP A 29 2.82 -6.66 -18.65
C ASP A 29 2.90 -5.59 -17.56
N GLN A 30 3.80 -4.61 -17.75
CA GLN A 30 4.06 -3.58 -16.74
C GLN A 30 2.80 -2.79 -16.37
N LYS A 31 1.92 -2.48 -17.34
CA LYS A 31 0.69 -1.73 -17.08
C LYS A 31 -0.29 -2.55 -16.25
N ILE A 32 -0.44 -3.83 -16.56
CA ILE A 32 -1.33 -4.73 -15.79
C ILE A 32 -0.76 -4.96 -14.39
N ARG A 33 0.56 -5.20 -14.31
CA ARG A 33 1.27 -5.43 -13.05
C ARG A 33 1.14 -4.25 -12.10
N ILE A 34 1.51 -3.05 -12.54
CA ILE A 34 1.53 -1.85 -11.69
C ILE A 34 0.11 -1.30 -11.52
N GLY A 35 -0.67 -1.29 -12.59
CA GLY A 35 -2.01 -0.70 -12.59
C GLY A 35 -3.02 -1.48 -11.76
N ILE A 36 -3.04 -2.82 -11.84
CA ILE A 36 -4.05 -3.66 -11.17
C ILE A 36 -3.41 -4.64 -10.19
N GLY A 37 -2.38 -5.37 -10.63
CA GLY A 37 -1.81 -6.47 -9.86
C GLY A 37 -1.26 -6.02 -8.51
N MET A 38 -0.47 -4.94 -8.50
CA MET A 38 0.10 -4.36 -7.28
C MET A 38 -1.00 -3.88 -6.31
N PRO A 39 -1.96 -3.02 -6.73
CA PRO A 39 -3.08 -2.65 -5.87
C PRO A 39 -3.81 -3.84 -5.27
N LEU A 40 -4.20 -4.83 -6.07
CA LEU A 40 -4.95 -5.99 -5.54
C LEU A 40 -4.22 -6.70 -4.41
N GLY A 41 -2.94 -7.01 -4.58
CA GLY A 41 -2.19 -7.73 -3.56
C GLY A 41 -1.87 -6.88 -2.34
N GLU A 42 -1.47 -5.62 -2.55
CA GLU A 42 -1.14 -4.74 -1.42
C GLU A 42 -2.33 -4.45 -0.54
N GLU A 43 -3.50 -4.16 -1.13
CA GLU A 43 -4.71 -3.93 -0.37
C GLU A 43 -5.11 -5.20 0.38
N ALA A 44 -5.03 -6.37 -0.27
CA ALA A 44 -5.33 -7.66 0.38
C ALA A 44 -4.39 -7.93 1.56
N ILE A 45 -3.10 -7.62 1.44
CA ILE A 45 -2.11 -7.75 2.52
C ILE A 45 -2.44 -6.82 3.68
N LYS A 46 -2.68 -5.53 3.43
CA LYS A 46 -3.00 -4.54 4.47
C LYS A 46 -4.26 -4.95 5.24
N PHE A 47 -5.32 -5.30 4.51
CA PHE A 47 -6.58 -5.71 5.12
C PHE A 47 -6.44 -7.02 5.91
N SER A 48 -5.76 -8.02 5.36
CA SER A 48 -5.56 -9.31 6.06
C SER A 48 -4.71 -9.15 7.32
N LEU A 49 -3.69 -8.29 7.29
CA LEU A 49 -2.86 -8.02 8.48
C LEU A 49 -3.62 -7.20 9.53
N ALA A 50 -4.48 -6.27 9.12
CA ALA A 50 -5.36 -5.56 10.04
C ALA A 50 -6.26 -6.55 10.81
N LEU A 51 -6.86 -7.52 10.12
CA LEU A 51 -7.67 -8.56 10.74
C LEU A 51 -6.83 -9.50 11.62
N ALA A 52 -5.69 -9.98 11.13
CA ALA A 52 -4.86 -10.96 11.85
C ALA A 52 -4.25 -10.42 13.15
N PHE A 53 -3.97 -9.11 13.20
CA PHE A 53 -3.37 -8.46 14.36
C PHE A 53 -4.38 -7.67 15.22
N ASP A 54 -5.67 -7.74 14.90
CA ASP A 54 -6.74 -7.00 15.57
C ASP A 54 -6.47 -5.48 15.61
N TYR A 55 -6.06 -4.94 14.47
CA TYR A 55 -5.82 -3.52 14.28
C TYR A 55 -6.89 -2.89 13.39
N GLN A 56 -7.14 -1.60 13.64
CA GLN A 56 -7.92 -0.79 12.72
C GLN A 56 -7.25 -0.78 11.33
N PRO A 57 -7.95 -1.12 10.23
CA PRO A 57 -7.37 -1.16 8.89
C PRO A 57 -6.66 0.14 8.50
N LEU A 58 -7.27 1.29 8.80
CA LEU A 58 -6.69 2.60 8.50
C LEU A 58 -5.28 2.78 9.09
N LEU A 59 -5.02 2.26 10.28
CA LEU A 59 -3.70 2.35 10.91
C LEU A 59 -2.66 1.53 10.11
N VAL A 60 -3.02 0.32 9.68
CA VAL A 60 -2.14 -0.52 8.87
C VAL A 60 -1.84 0.13 7.53
N TYR A 61 -2.84 0.77 6.91
CA TYR A 61 -2.69 1.51 5.66
C TYR A 61 -1.73 2.69 5.80
N LEU A 62 -1.91 3.50 6.83
CA LEU A 62 -1.05 4.65 7.10
C LEU A 62 0.41 4.21 7.33
N LEU A 63 0.62 3.19 8.16
CA LEU A 63 1.95 2.68 8.45
C LEU A 63 2.61 2.04 7.23
N PHE A 64 1.83 1.30 6.43
CA PHE A 64 2.31 0.78 5.15
C PHE A 64 2.81 1.92 4.25
N GLY A 65 2.01 2.98 4.09
CA GLY A 65 2.40 4.12 3.25
C GLY A 65 3.64 4.86 3.77
N PHE A 66 3.80 5.00 5.08
CA PHE A 66 5.05 5.52 5.64
C PHE A 66 6.24 4.59 5.37
N GLY A 67 6.04 3.28 5.51
CA GLY A 67 7.06 2.27 5.23
C GLY A 67 7.51 2.28 3.78
N GLU A 68 6.58 2.40 2.85
CA GLU A 68 6.85 2.50 1.42
C GLU A 68 7.59 3.80 1.09
N GLY A 69 7.10 4.96 1.56
CA GLY A 69 7.77 6.23 1.34
C GLY A 69 9.17 6.29 1.97
N LEU A 70 9.39 5.60 3.09
CA LEU A 70 10.71 5.45 3.71
C LEU A 70 11.63 4.58 2.84
N LEU A 71 11.14 3.45 2.35
CA LEU A 71 11.88 2.56 1.47
C LEU A 71 12.27 3.28 0.17
N GLU A 72 11.34 3.98 -0.47
CA GLU A 72 11.61 4.77 -1.67
C GLU A 72 12.62 5.89 -1.42
N SER A 73 12.49 6.61 -0.30
CA SER A 73 13.44 7.65 0.08
C SER A 73 14.85 7.11 0.22
N PHE A 74 14.99 5.93 0.86
CA PHE A 74 16.27 5.26 1.04
C PHE A 74 16.86 4.78 -0.30
N LEU A 75 16.04 4.17 -1.16
CA LEU A 75 16.47 3.64 -2.45
C LEU A 75 16.86 4.74 -3.45
N LEU A 76 16.12 5.86 -3.45
CA LEU A 76 16.34 6.97 -4.38
C LEU A 76 17.40 7.97 -3.90
N LYS A 77 17.92 7.83 -2.65
CA LYS A 77 18.89 8.74 -2.01
C LYS A 77 18.49 10.23 -2.16
N LYS A 78 17.19 10.54 -2.16
CA LYS A 78 16.71 11.90 -2.41
C LYS A 78 16.85 12.78 -1.17
N PRO A 79 17.24 14.06 -1.34
CA PRO A 79 17.30 15.02 -0.23
C PRO A 79 15.91 15.32 0.35
N GLU A 80 14.83 15.03 -0.39
CA GLU A 80 13.44 15.29 0.00
C GLU A 80 12.76 14.08 0.68
N ALA A 81 13.53 13.27 1.42
CA ALA A 81 13.06 12.03 2.05
C ALA A 81 11.76 12.22 2.87
N LEU A 82 11.67 13.30 3.65
CA LEU A 82 10.48 13.58 4.44
C LEU A 82 9.23 13.80 3.58
N LYS A 83 9.34 14.48 2.44
CA LYS A 83 8.20 14.72 1.55
C LYS A 83 7.67 13.41 0.97
N LEU A 84 8.56 12.51 0.58
CA LEU A 84 8.20 11.18 0.06
C LEU A 84 7.55 10.30 1.12
N ILE A 85 8.12 10.26 2.33
CA ILE A 85 7.54 9.52 3.47
C ILE A 85 6.12 10.03 3.76
N LEU A 86 5.95 11.35 3.86
CA LEU A 86 4.64 11.96 4.13
C LEU A 86 3.66 11.72 2.97
N ALA A 87 4.11 11.83 1.72
CA ALA A 87 3.27 11.56 0.56
C ALA A 87 2.79 10.10 0.55
N GLY A 88 3.68 9.13 0.80
CA GLY A 88 3.30 7.72 0.92
C GLY A 88 2.27 7.50 2.02
N GLY A 89 2.53 8.03 3.22
CA GLY A 89 1.59 7.94 4.35
C GLY A 89 0.21 8.53 4.03
N LEU A 90 0.16 9.74 3.48
CA LEU A 90 -1.08 10.44 3.13
C LEU A 90 -1.87 9.73 2.04
N THR A 91 -1.18 9.24 1.00
CA THR A 91 -1.83 8.53 -0.11
C THR A 91 -2.51 7.25 0.39
N HIS A 92 -1.80 6.41 1.16
CA HIS A 92 -2.39 5.17 1.67
C HIS A 92 -3.41 5.40 2.76
N PHE A 93 -3.25 6.44 3.59
CA PHE A 93 -4.31 6.88 4.50
C PHE A 93 -5.59 7.23 3.74
N GLY A 94 -5.47 7.96 2.63
CA GLY A 94 -6.58 8.28 1.74
C GLY A 94 -7.30 7.04 1.21
N PHE A 95 -6.56 6.00 0.84
CA PHE A 95 -7.16 4.73 0.40
C PHE A 95 -7.94 4.03 1.52
N GLY A 96 -7.45 4.11 2.76
CA GLY A 96 -8.05 3.47 3.93
C GLY A 96 -9.19 4.25 4.58
N VAL A 97 -9.46 5.50 4.18
CA VAL A 97 -10.42 6.38 4.87
C VAL A 97 -11.83 5.78 4.96
N PHE A 98 -12.21 4.93 3.99
CA PHE A 98 -13.51 4.26 3.94
C PHE A 98 -13.75 3.29 5.10
N PHE A 99 -12.70 2.85 5.80
CA PHE A 99 -12.83 2.02 7.00
C PHE A 99 -13.22 2.82 8.26
N LEU A 100 -13.35 4.15 8.17
CA LEU A 100 -13.87 5.00 9.25
C LEU A 100 -15.40 5.14 9.23
N PHE A 101 -16.02 4.85 8.08
CA PHE A 101 -17.46 5.03 7.89
C PHE A 101 -18.21 3.74 8.23
N PRO A 102 -19.50 3.84 8.61
CA PRO A 102 -20.34 2.68 8.91
C PRO A 102 -20.80 1.97 7.62
N VAL A 103 -19.85 1.52 6.80
CA VAL A 103 -20.08 0.78 5.56
C VAL A 103 -19.51 -0.64 5.68
N PRO A 104 -20.00 -1.63 4.91
CA PRO A 104 -19.48 -2.98 4.96
C PRO A 104 -17.95 -3.02 4.68
N PRO A 105 -17.14 -3.76 5.45
CA PRO A 105 -15.68 -3.81 5.27
C PRO A 105 -15.26 -4.24 3.85
N VAL A 106 -16.05 -5.11 3.22
CA VAL A 106 -15.83 -5.54 1.83
C VAL A 106 -15.99 -4.38 0.84
N LEU A 107 -16.93 -3.47 1.10
CA LEU A 107 -17.10 -2.26 0.28
C LEU A 107 -15.94 -1.30 0.49
N SER A 108 -15.51 -1.06 1.73
CA SER A 108 -14.32 -0.23 2.02
C SER A 108 -13.07 -0.77 1.34
N PHE A 109 -12.88 -2.10 1.38
CA PHE A 109 -11.79 -2.79 0.68
C PHE A 109 -11.86 -2.60 -0.84
N GLY A 110 -13.04 -2.76 -1.44
CA GLY A 110 -13.24 -2.53 -2.87
C GLY A 110 -12.93 -1.07 -3.28
N LEU A 111 -13.36 -0.10 -2.47
CA LEU A 111 -13.07 1.32 -2.71
C LEU A 111 -11.58 1.64 -2.57
N ALA A 112 -10.89 1.03 -1.60
CA ALA A 112 -9.45 1.17 -1.45
C ALA A 112 -8.68 0.66 -2.68
N ILE A 113 -9.06 -0.50 -3.22
CA ILE A 113 -8.50 -1.04 -4.48
C ILE A 113 -8.75 -0.06 -5.64
N ILE A 114 -9.96 0.48 -5.76
CA ILE A 114 -10.29 1.42 -6.84
C ILE A 114 -9.43 2.68 -6.75
N LEU A 115 -9.32 3.30 -5.57
CA LEU A 115 -8.48 4.49 -5.40
C LEU A 115 -7.00 4.21 -5.69
N HIS A 116 -6.50 3.07 -5.22
CA HIS A 116 -5.11 2.69 -5.45
C HIS A 116 -4.86 2.38 -6.94
N PHE A 117 -5.77 1.68 -7.61
CA PHE A 117 -5.73 1.50 -9.06
C PHE A 117 -5.68 2.84 -9.80
N LEU A 118 -6.56 3.78 -9.45
CA LEU A 118 -6.61 5.10 -10.09
C LEU A 118 -5.30 5.85 -9.89
N TRP A 119 -4.77 5.84 -8.66
CA TRP A 119 -3.48 6.46 -8.34
C TRP A 119 -2.34 5.89 -9.17
N ASN A 120 -2.19 4.56 -9.23
CA ASN A 120 -1.12 3.93 -10.01
C ASN A 120 -1.25 4.20 -11.51
N ASN A 121 -2.48 4.24 -12.05
CA ASN A 121 -2.70 4.59 -13.44
C ASN A 121 -2.40 6.07 -13.73
N LEU A 122 -2.63 6.98 -12.79
CA LEU A 122 -2.20 8.37 -12.91
C LEU A 122 -0.67 8.47 -12.96
N LEU A 123 0.03 7.74 -12.10
CA LEU A 123 1.50 7.70 -12.08
C LEU A 123 2.09 7.15 -13.39
N LEU A 124 1.52 6.05 -13.90
CA LEU A 124 1.92 5.46 -15.19
C LEU A 124 1.69 6.43 -16.36
N LYS A 125 0.56 7.14 -16.39
CA LYS A 125 0.28 8.16 -17.43
C LYS A 125 1.28 9.31 -17.39
N ASN A 126 1.68 9.72 -16.20
CA ASN A 126 2.63 10.81 -15.99
C ASN A 126 4.10 10.36 -16.12
N LYS A 127 4.37 9.08 -16.45
CA LYS A 127 5.72 8.48 -16.50
C LYS A 127 6.54 8.73 -15.24
N ALA A 128 5.86 8.84 -14.10
CA ALA A 128 6.53 8.99 -12.81
C ALA A 128 7.17 7.67 -12.34
N ILE A 129 6.76 6.54 -12.96
CA ILE A 129 7.21 5.16 -12.72
C ILE A 129 7.26 4.41 -14.05
#